data_AF-A0A945MMY4-F1
#
_entry.id   AF-A0A945MMY4-F1
#
_cell.length_a   1.000
_cell.length_b   1.000
_cell.length_c   1.000
_cell.angle_alpha   90.00
_cell.angle_beta   90.00
_cell.angle_gamma   90.00
#
_symmetry.space_group_name_H-M   'P 1'
#
loop_
_entity.id
_entity.type
_entity.pdbx_description
1 polymer ?
#
loop_
_entity_poly.entity_id
_entity_poly.type
_entity_poly.pdbx_seq_one_letter_code
_entity_poly.pdbx_strand_id
1 'polypeptide(L)'
;MGNKPRLFHDLTLSNEYPTHLRWLPDFFITQTPVINAKYALFKCYRPPPIVSLNQRRAPRTKEQDPVANISWDSAMAFCGMGRCPIPPL
;
A
#
# COMPACT_ATOMS: atom_id res chain seq x y z
N MET A 1 -8.03 6.90 -18.52
CA MET A 1 -8.44 6.81 -17.11
C MET A 1 -9.76 7.56 -16.93
N GLY A 2 -10.63 7.12 -16.01
CA GLY A 2 -11.96 7.69 -15.75
C GLY A 2 -13.12 6.84 -16.31
N ASN A 3 -14.28 6.91 -15.67
CA ASN A 3 -15.47 6.09 -15.95
C ASN A 3 -16.38 6.70 -17.03
N LYS A 4 -17.11 5.83 -17.74
CA LYS A 4 -18.17 6.23 -18.68
C LYS A 4 -19.54 6.12 -17.98
N PRO A 5 -20.18 7.24 -17.58
CA PRO A 5 -21.38 7.21 -16.74
C PRO A 5 -22.62 6.62 -17.44
N ARG A 6 -22.62 6.44 -18.76
CA ARG A 6 -23.76 5.87 -19.50
C ARG A 6 -23.92 4.34 -19.35
N LEU A 7 -22.98 3.65 -18.71
CA LEU A 7 -23.03 2.19 -18.53
C LEU A 7 -23.30 1.76 -17.07
N PHE A 8 -22.97 2.60 -16.08
CA PHE A 8 -23.12 2.30 -14.64
C PHE A 8 -23.47 3.56 -13.85
N HIS A 9 -24.57 4.22 -14.22
CA HIS A 9 -24.89 5.59 -13.78
C HIS A 9 -24.96 5.77 -12.26
N ASP A 10 -25.35 4.74 -11.52
CA ASP A 10 -25.65 4.84 -10.08
C ASP A 10 -24.46 4.65 -9.13
N LEU A 11 -23.27 4.27 -9.61
CA LEU A 11 -22.10 4.02 -8.73
C LEU A 11 -20.91 4.95 -8.98
N THR A 12 -20.95 5.77 -10.03
CA THR A 12 -19.80 6.64 -10.39
C THR A 12 -19.87 7.99 -9.67
N LEU A 13 -18.83 8.31 -8.91
CA LEU A 13 -18.69 9.62 -8.26
C LEU A 13 -18.35 10.72 -9.28
N SER A 14 -18.62 11.97 -8.91
CA SER A 14 -18.46 13.11 -9.84
C SER A 14 -17.01 13.40 -10.26
N ASN A 15 -16.05 12.95 -9.45
CA ASN A 15 -14.62 13.09 -9.70
C ASN A 15 -14.01 11.93 -10.51
N GLU A 16 -14.81 10.96 -10.94
CA GLU A 16 -14.35 9.82 -11.73
C GLU A 16 -14.54 10.03 -13.25
N TYR A 17 -15.19 11.11 -13.66
CA TYR A 17 -15.46 11.44 -15.07
C TYR A 17 -14.75 12.73 -15.52
N PRO A 18 -14.54 12.92 -16.83
CA PRO A 18 -14.79 11.97 -17.93
C PRO A 18 -13.61 11.00 -18.15
N THR A 19 -13.88 9.92 -18.89
CA THR A 19 -12.82 9.08 -19.46
C THR A 19 -11.92 9.92 -20.36
N HIS A 20 -10.61 9.85 -20.14
CA HIS A 20 -9.59 10.57 -20.90
C HIS A 20 -8.36 9.70 -21.16
N LEU A 21 -7.60 10.01 -22.22
CA LEU A 21 -6.36 9.30 -22.53
C LEU A 21 -5.20 9.81 -21.66
N ARG A 22 -4.33 8.90 -21.23
CA ARG A 22 -3.08 9.19 -20.52
C ARG A 22 -1.99 8.30 -21.07
N TRP A 23 -0.84 8.90 -21.34
CA TRP A 23 0.38 8.17 -21.62
C TRP A 23 1.09 7.86 -20.30
N LEU A 24 1.60 6.64 -20.17
CA LEU A 24 2.36 6.18 -19.01
C LEU A 24 3.67 5.56 -19.54
N PRO A 25 4.84 5.91 -18.98
CA PRO A 25 6.08 5.22 -19.29
C PRO A 25 6.06 3.79 -18.75
N ASP A 26 7.04 2.98 -19.10
CA ASP A 26 7.20 1.64 -18.52
C ASP A 26 7.45 1.73 -17.01
N PHE A 27 6.73 0.93 -16.23
CA PHE A 27 6.89 0.83 -14.78
C PHE A 27 6.61 -0.58 -14.29
N PHE A 28 7.14 -0.89 -13.11
CA PHE A 28 6.83 -2.12 -12.38
C PHE A 28 5.87 -1.82 -11.24
N ILE A 29 4.92 -2.73 -11.03
CA ILE A 29 4.01 -2.73 -9.88
C ILE A 29 4.04 -4.11 -9.25
N THR A 30 3.88 -4.18 -7.93
CA THR A 30 3.83 -5.46 -7.23
C THR A 30 2.58 -6.23 -7.64
N GLN A 31 2.73 -7.55 -7.83
CA GLN A 31 1.61 -8.43 -8.20
C GLN A 31 0.56 -8.53 -7.08
N THR A 32 1.00 -8.47 -5.82
CA THR A 32 0.15 -8.55 -4.64
C THR A 32 0.36 -7.36 -3.72
N PRO A 33 -0.64 -7.01 -2.88
CA PRO A 33 -0.45 -6.05 -1.80
C PRO A 33 0.67 -6.47 -0.85
N VAL A 34 1.27 -5.49 -0.17
CA VAL A 34 2.26 -5.78 0.87
C VAL A 34 1.59 -6.52 2.02
N ILE A 35 2.10 -7.70 2.35
CA ILE A 35 1.56 -8.53 3.44
C ILE A 35 2.11 -8.14 4.81
N ASN A 36 1.37 -8.47 5.86
CA ASN A 36 1.75 -8.20 7.25
C ASN A 36 3.13 -8.75 7.63
N ALA A 37 3.49 -9.96 7.20
CA ALA A 37 4.81 -10.55 7.48
C ALA A 37 5.96 -9.71 6.92
N LYS A 38 5.82 -9.22 5.68
CA LYS A 38 6.84 -8.39 5.01
C LYS A 38 6.95 -7.01 5.68
N TYR A 39 5.81 -6.43 6.06
CA TYR A 39 5.78 -5.14 6.75
C TYR A 39 6.31 -5.22 8.20
N ALA A 40 6.15 -6.36 8.86
CA ALA A 40 6.70 -6.59 10.20
C ALA A 40 8.24 -6.52 10.21
N LEU A 41 8.90 -7.05 9.18
CA LEU A 41 10.36 -6.93 9.02
C LEU A 41 10.78 -5.47 8.94
N PHE A 42 10.07 -4.64 8.17
CA PHE A 42 10.34 -3.20 8.08
C PHE A 42 10.25 -2.50 9.45
N LYS A 43 9.21 -2.78 10.25
CA LYS A 43 9.05 -2.18 11.59
C LYS A 43 10.18 -2.57 12.55
N CYS A 44 10.78 -3.75 12.41
CA CYS A 44 11.93 -4.15 13.21
C CYS A 44 13.16 -3.27 12.94
N TYR A 45 13.33 -2.78 11.71
CA TYR A 45 14.45 -1.90 11.34
C TYR A 45 14.15 -0.40 11.55
N ARG A 46 12.89 0.00 11.50
CA ARG A 46 12.48 1.41 11.67
C ARG A 46 11.20 1.50 12.52
N PRO A 47 11.31 1.53 13.86
CA PRO A 47 10.15 1.67 14.72
C PRO A 47 9.47 3.02 14.43
N PRO A 48 8.13 3.06 14.27
CA PRO A 48 7.42 4.32 14.03
C PRO A 48 7.58 5.26 15.23
N PRO A 49 7.52 6.59 15.00
CA PRO A 49 7.42 7.55 16.09
C PRO A 49 6.18 7.23 16.93
N ILE A 50 6.38 7.24 18.24
CA ILE A 50 5.50 6.68 19.28
C ILE A 50 4.11 7.29 19.19
N VAL A 51 3.18 6.67 18.47
CA VAL A 51 1.74 6.94 18.59
C VAL A 51 0.99 5.61 18.47
N SER A 52 0.59 5.09 19.63
CA SER A 52 -0.45 4.08 19.85
C SER A 52 -0.52 2.90 18.86
N LEU A 53 0.43 1.98 18.94
CA LEU A 53 0.24 0.59 18.48
C LEU A 53 0.25 -0.33 19.71
N ASN A 54 -0.80 -0.22 20.52
CA ASN A 54 -1.21 -1.32 21.40
C ASN A 54 -1.74 -2.45 20.51
N GLN A 55 -0.85 -3.14 19.79
CA GLN A 55 -0.93 -4.56 19.43
C GLN A 55 0.31 -4.93 18.61
N ARG A 56 1.22 -5.59 19.33
CA ARG A 56 2.46 -6.20 18.86
C ARG A 56 2.10 -7.37 17.94
N ARG A 57 2.61 -7.35 16.70
CA ARG A 57 2.47 -8.37 15.64
C ARG A 57 1.04 -8.59 15.14
N ALA A 58 0.89 -8.78 13.83
CA ALA A 58 -0.33 -9.35 13.28
C ALA A 58 -0.57 -10.72 13.94
N PRO A 59 -1.83 -11.10 14.25
CA PRO A 59 -2.13 -12.46 14.67
C PRO A 59 -1.53 -13.44 13.66
N ARG A 60 -0.99 -14.57 14.14
CA ARG A 60 -0.32 -15.58 13.29
C ARG A 60 -1.14 -16.01 12.06
N THR A 61 -2.47 -15.95 12.18
CA THR A 61 -3.42 -16.28 11.11
C THR A 61 -3.54 -15.23 10.00
N LYS A 62 -2.97 -14.02 10.18
CA LYS A 62 -3.09 -12.88 9.26
C LYS A 62 -1.76 -12.44 8.65
N GLU A 63 -0.71 -13.24 8.77
CA GLU A 63 0.62 -12.90 8.28
C GLU A 63 0.67 -12.69 6.76
N GLN A 64 -0.19 -13.40 6.03
CA GLN A 64 -0.33 -13.32 4.57
C GLN A 64 -1.39 -12.30 4.11
N ASP A 65 -2.15 -11.72 5.04
CA ASP A 65 -3.14 -10.70 4.70
C ASP A 65 -2.43 -9.39 4.32
N PRO A 66 -3.04 -8.57 3.44
CA PRO A 66 -2.59 -7.21 3.18
C PRO A 66 -2.45 -6.43 4.48
N VAL A 67 -1.35 -5.68 4.60
CA VAL A 67 -1.17 -4.74 5.70
C VAL A 67 -2.22 -3.64 5.62
N ALA A 68 -2.89 -3.39 6.74
CA ALA A 68 -3.91 -2.36 6.87
C ALA A 68 -3.54 -1.37 7.99
N ASN A 69 -4.29 -0.27 8.08
CA ASN A 69 -4.12 0.77 9.12
C ASN A 69 -2.71 1.35 9.18
N ILE A 70 -2.12 1.65 8.02
CA ILE A 70 -0.84 2.36 7.91
C ILE A 70 -1.05 3.78 7.40
N SER A 71 -0.28 4.73 7.90
CA SER A 71 -0.27 6.09 7.35
C SER A 71 0.38 6.11 5.97
N TRP A 72 0.05 7.13 5.18
CA TRP A 72 0.70 7.38 3.89
C TRP A 72 2.22 7.50 4.03
N ASP A 73 2.69 8.21 5.06
CA ASP A 73 4.14 8.35 5.32
C ASP A 73 4.81 7.01 5.60
N SER A 74 4.14 6.11 6.31
CA SER A 74 4.69 4.78 6.59
C SER A 74 4.74 3.91 5.34
N ALA A 75 3.73 4.02 4.46
CA ALA A 75 3.74 3.35 3.16
C ALA A 75 4.88 3.86 2.27
N MET A 76 5.07 5.18 2.21
CA MET A 76 6.17 5.81 1.47
C MET A 76 7.55 5.42 2.04
N ALA A 77 7.69 5.40 3.36
CA ALA A 77 8.93 4.97 4.02
C ALA A 77 9.24 3.50 3.75
N PHE A 78 8.23 2.63 3.71
CA PHE A 78 8.38 1.23 3.33
C PHE A 78 8.83 1.08 1.87
N CYS A 79 8.17 1.78 0.94
CA CYS A 79 8.55 1.77 -0.48
C CYS A 79 9.96 2.33 -0.71
N GLY A 80 10.34 3.36 0.05
CA GLY A 80 11.69 3.93 0.03
C GLY A 80 12.75 2.96 0.58
N MET A 81 12.43 2.21 1.64
CA MET A 81 13.33 1.18 2.18
C MET A 81 13.55 0.04 1.19
N GLY A 82 12.57 -0.32 0.35
CA GLY A 82 12.76 -1.30 -0.72
C GLY A 82 13.86 -0.93 -1.73
N ARG A 83 14.36 0.31 -1.70
CA ARG A 83 15.51 0.80 -2.48
C ARG A 83 16.85 0.72 -1.73
N CYS A 84 16.85 0.44 -0.43
CA CYS A 84 18.05 0.17 0.35
C CYS A 84 18.18 -1.34 0.61
N PRO A 85 19.35 -1.95 0.37
CA PRO A 85 19.56 -3.36 0.70
C PRO A 85 19.40 -3.56 2.21
N ILE A 86 18.55 -4.52 2.58
CA ILE A 86 18.46 -5.04 3.95
C ILE A 86 19.77 -5.79 4.20
N PRO A 87 20.56 -5.49 5.24
CA PRO A 87 21.73 -6.30 5.55
C PRO A 87 21.29 -7.75 5.82
N PRO A 88 22.03 -8.75 5.34
CA PRO A 88 21.72 -10.15 5.67
C PRO A 88 21.82 -10.35 7.19
N LEU A 89 20.93 -11.19 7.71
CA LEU A 89 20.90 -11.63 9.11
C LEU A 89 22.21 -12.29 9.53
#